data_AF-A0A088F1R4-F1
#
_entry.id   AF-A0A088F1R4-F1
#
_cell.length_a   1.000
_cell.length_b   1.000
_cell.length_c   1.000
_cell.angle_alpha   90.00
_cell.angle_beta   90.00
_cell.angle_gamma   90.00
#
_symmetry.space_group_name_H-M   'P 1'
#
loop_
_entity.id
_entity.type
_entity.pdbx_description
1 polymer ?
#
loop_
_entity_poly.entity_id
_entity_poly.type
_entity_poly.pdbx_seq_one_letter_code
_entity_poly.pdbx_strand_id
1 'polypeptide(L)'
;MRTQENVTVYHCDFCKKKLFRKHAMLKHEEGCEQNPKNKIACFSGCRHLEHIEIEFDVFSHHAYEDGEPILHSRKSSCFKCMTKNTLMYTFAAEKRDLPSKYLEDFENQEPMPKIKCNLHEYHKSNFMEEFFT
;
A
#
# COMPACT_ATOMS: atom_id res chain seq x y z
N MET A 1 8.94 -44.01 14.87
CA MET A 1 8.83 -42.53 14.86
C MET A 1 9.83 -41.99 13.84
N ARG A 2 9.37 -41.32 12.77
CA ARG A 2 10.28 -40.59 11.87
C ARG A 2 10.52 -39.22 12.48
N THR A 3 11.62 -39.06 13.19
CA THR A 3 12.09 -37.77 13.70
C THR A 3 12.46 -36.92 12.48
N GLN A 4 11.69 -35.87 12.18
CA GLN A 4 12.01 -34.98 11.08
C GLN A 4 13.23 -34.14 11.45
N GLU A 5 14.29 -34.32 10.67
CA GLU A 5 15.57 -33.65 10.76
C GLU A 5 15.44 -32.14 10.43
N ASN A 6 16.10 -31.31 11.24
CA ASN A 6 16.54 -29.93 10.96
C ASN A 6 15.70 -29.14 9.95
N VAL A 7 14.57 -28.60 10.39
CA VAL A 7 13.83 -27.61 9.61
C VAL A 7 14.61 -26.29 9.61
N THR A 8 15.23 -25.93 8.48
CA THR A 8 15.88 -24.63 8.32
C THR A 8 14.84 -23.51 8.37
N VAL A 9 14.86 -22.72 9.44
CA VAL A 9 14.00 -21.55 9.61
C VAL A 9 14.72 -20.31 9.12
N TYR A 10 14.18 -19.69 8.08
CA TYR A 10 14.66 -18.41 7.56
C TYR A 10 13.97 -17.27 8.31
N HIS A 11 14.70 -16.18 8.55
CA HIS A 11 14.24 -15.00 9.27
C HIS A 11 14.35 -13.78 8.37
N CYS A 12 13.33 -12.91 8.39
CA CYS A 12 13.38 -11.61 7.72
C CYS A 12 14.10 -10.61 8.61
N ASP A 13 15.15 -9.97 8.09
CA ASP A 13 15.94 -9.00 8.85
C ASP A 13 15.15 -7.73 9.24
N PHE A 14 14.04 -7.45 8.54
CA PHE A 14 13.28 -6.21 8.73
C PHE A 14 12.09 -6.35 9.68
N CYS A 15 11.28 -7.40 9.53
CA CYS A 15 10.07 -7.59 10.36
C CYS A 15 10.12 -8.84 11.24
N LYS A 16 11.26 -9.55 11.28
CA LYS A 16 11.50 -10.75 12.11
C LYS A 16 10.54 -11.92 11.83
N LYS A 17 9.83 -11.89 10.70
CA LYS A 17 8.95 -12.98 10.26
C LYS A 17 9.76 -14.23 9.96
N LYS A 18 9.22 -15.39 10.33
CA LYS A 18 9.84 -16.71 10.13
C LYS A 18 9.16 -17.43 8.97
N LEU A 19 9.96 -18.00 8.07
CA LEU A 19 9.48 -18.83 6.97
C LEU A 19 10.35 -20.07 6.82
N PHE A 20 9.75 -21.17 6.37
CA PHE A 20 10.43 -22.45 6.22
C PHE A 20 11.04 -22.67 4.82
N ARG A 21 10.79 -21.75 3.88
CA ARG A 21 11.25 -21.84 2.49
C ARG A 21 12.09 -20.61 2.13
N LYS A 22 13.30 -20.83 1.62
CA LYS A 22 14.25 -19.75 1.24
C LYS A 22 13.65 -18.78 0.22
N HIS A 23 13.06 -19.28 -0.88
CA HIS A 23 12.47 -18.43 -1.91
C HIS A 23 11.30 -17.59 -1.39
N ALA A 24 10.54 -18.10 -0.41
CA ALA A 24 9.47 -17.35 0.21
C ALA A 24 10.02 -16.22 1.09
N MET A 25 11.19 -16.44 1.74
CA MET A 25 11.87 -15.39 2.50
C MET A 25 12.41 -14.28 1.59
N LEU A 26 13.07 -14.63 0.49
CA LEU A 26 13.55 -13.63 -0.47
C LEU A 26 12.41 -12.74 -1.00
N LYS A 27 11.31 -13.35 -1.47
CA LYS A 27 10.12 -12.61 -1.89
C LYS A 27 9.50 -11.76 -0.77
N HIS A 28 9.61 -12.23 0.47
CA HIS A 28 9.11 -11.50 1.61
C HIS A 28 9.96 -10.26 1.91
N GLU A 29 11.30 -10.37 1.90
CA GLU A 29 12.23 -9.27 2.14
C GLU A 29 12.14 -8.19 1.06
N GLU A 30 12.06 -8.60 -0.21
CA GLU A 30 11.82 -7.70 -1.35
C GLU A 30 10.54 -6.89 -1.19
N GLY A 31 9.49 -7.50 -0.63
CA GLY A 31 8.19 -6.87 -0.44
C GLY A 31 7.86 -6.53 1.00
N CYS A 32 8.84 -6.45 1.91
CA CYS A 32 8.56 -6.23 3.32
C CYS A 32 8.26 -4.74 3.57
N GLU A 33 7.16 -4.44 4.25
CA GLU A 33 6.75 -3.06 4.58
C GLU A 33 7.72 -2.38 5.56
N GLN A 34 8.40 -3.18 6.39
CA GLN A 34 9.42 -2.71 7.32
C GLN A 34 10.80 -2.54 6.66
N ASN A 35 10.96 -3.00 5.42
CA ASN A 35 12.20 -2.80 4.67
C ASN A 35 12.34 -1.31 4.33
N PRO A 36 13.44 -0.64 4.72
CA PRO A 36 13.69 0.77 4.41
C PRO A 36 13.54 1.11 2.91
N LYS A 37 13.82 0.15 2.01
CA LYS A 37 13.67 0.33 0.55
C LYS A 37 12.22 0.47 0.09
N ASN A 38 11.28 -0.10 0.83
CA ASN A 38 9.86 -0.10 0.49
C ASN A 38 9.06 0.92 1.29
N LYS A 39 9.73 1.72 2.13
CA LYS A 39 9.07 2.78 2.88
C LYS A 39 8.51 3.81 1.90
N ILE A 40 7.22 4.08 2.04
CA ILE A 40 6.52 5.10 1.26
C ILE A 40 6.86 6.45 1.86
N ALA A 41 7.47 7.32 1.05
CA ALA A 41 7.95 8.63 1.52
C ALA A 41 6.81 9.50 2.04
N CYS A 42 5.63 9.45 1.41
CA CYS A 42 4.52 10.32 1.80
C CYS A 42 3.90 9.93 3.16
N PHE A 43 4.07 8.68 3.61
CA PHE A 43 3.56 8.23 4.91
C PHE A 43 4.38 8.73 6.11
N SER A 44 5.54 9.37 5.88
CA SER A 44 6.30 10.03 6.96
C SER A 44 5.72 11.39 7.38
N GLY A 45 4.47 11.70 7.03
CA GLY A 45 3.79 12.94 7.43
C GLY A 45 3.76 14.03 6.36
N CYS A 46 3.67 13.64 5.08
CA CYS A 46 3.51 14.61 4.00
C CYS A 46 2.17 15.36 4.13
N ARG A 47 2.21 16.69 4.17
CA ARG A 47 1.02 17.56 4.21
C ARG A 47 0.16 17.46 2.95
N HIS A 48 0.77 17.12 1.82
CA HIS A 48 0.08 17.03 0.53
C HIS A 48 -0.59 15.69 0.28
N LEU A 49 -0.53 14.77 1.24
CA LEU A 49 -1.16 13.47 1.12
C LEU A 49 -2.52 13.48 1.82
N GLU A 50 -3.58 13.42 1.04
CA GLU A 50 -4.94 13.29 1.57
C GLU A 50 -5.44 11.85 1.45
N HIS A 51 -6.17 11.42 2.47
CA HIS A 51 -6.92 10.18 2.44
C HIS A 51 -8.34 10.50 1.95
N ILE A 52 -8.73 9.91 0.84
CA ILE A 52 -10.05 10.11 0.24
C ILE A 52 -10.77 8.76 0.15
N GLU A 53 -12.09 8.80 0.14
CA GLU A 53 -12.90 7.63 -0.19
C GLU A 53 -13.42 7.79 -1.60
N ILE A 54 -13.19 6.78 -2.43
CA ILE A 54 -13.76 6.69 -3.77
C ILE A 54 -14.79 5.57 -3.80
N GLU A 55 -15.89 5.81 -4.52
CA GLU A 55 -16.89 4.79 -4.84
C GLU A 55 -16.59 4.27 -6.24
N PHE A 56 -16.54 2.95 -6.39
CA PHE A 56 -16.46 2.30 -7.69
C PHE A 56 -17.47 1.16 -7.76
N ASP A 57 -17.97 0.93 -8.97
CA ASP A 57 -18.95 -0.10 -9.24
C ASP A 57 -18.25 -1.45 -9.47
N VAL A 58 -18.73 -2.48 -8.78
CA VAL A 58 -18.19 -3.84 -8.86
C VAL A 58 -19.30 -4.78 -9.26
N PHE A 59 -19.03 -5.63 -10.25
CA PHE A 59 -19.91 -6.74 -10.59
C PHE A 59 -19.87 -7.83 -9.53
N SER A 60 -21.04 -8.19 -9.01
CA SER A 60 -21.17 -9.33 -8.11
C SER A 60 -21.05 -10.63 -8.89
N HIS A 61 -20.12 -11.50 -8.48
CA HIS A 61 -20.05 -12.87 -8.97
C HIS A 61 -21.06 -13.82 -8.29
N HIS A 62 -21.82 -13.32 -7.31
CA HIS A 62 -22.69 -14.14 -6.48
C HIS A 62 -24.14 -13.67 -6.45
N ALA A 63 -24.43 -12.52 -7.04
CA ALA A 63 -25.78 -11.96 -7.12
C ALA A 63 -26.08 -11.65 -8.58
N TYR A 64 -27.16 -12.26 -9.08
CA TYR A 64 -27.63 -12.12 -10.45
C TYR A 64 -29.10 -11.70 -10.40
N GLU A 65 -29.47 -10.72 -11.21
CA GLU A 65 -30.86 -10.30 -11.42
C GLU A 65 -31.16 -10.50 -12.91
N ASP A 66 -32.21 -11.26 -13.21
CA ASP A 66 -32.58 -11.66 -14.58
C ASP A 66 -31.45 -12.31 -15.41
N GLY A 67 -30.49 -12.95 -14.74
CA GLY A 67 -29.35 -13.63 -15.37
C GLY A 67 -28.14 -12.73 -15.64
N GLU A 68 -28.23 -11.43 -15.35
CA GLU A 68 -27.13 -10.48 -15.45
C GLU A 68 -26.49 -10.26 -14.06
N PRO A 69 -25.16 -10.11 -13.97
CA PRO A 69 -24.48 -9.85 -12.70
C PRO A 69 -24.91 -8.49 -12.14
N ILE A 70 -25.29 -8.46 -10.86
CA ILE A 70 -25.73 -7.22 -10.21
C ILE A 70 -24.53 -6.31 -9.97
N LEU A 71 -24.68 -5.04 -10.35
CA LEU A 71 -23.72 -3.98 -10.08
C LEU A 71 -23.94 -3.47 -8.65
N HIS A 72 -22.89 -3.44 -7.84
CA HIS A 72 -22.92 -2.81 -6.52
C HIS A 72 -21.79 -1.80 -6.36
N SER A 73 -22.10 -0.65 -5.76
CA SER A 73 -21.09 0.34 -5.43
C SER A 73 -20.31 -0.09 -4.17
N ARG A 74 -18.98 0.02 -4.26
CA ARG A 74 -18.06 -0.24 -3.15
C ARG A 74 -17.25 1.01 -2.86
N LYS A 75 -17.19 1.38 -1.58
CA LYS A 75 -16.26 2.39 -1.08
C LYS A 75 -14.88 1.80 -0.86
N SER A 76 -13.85 2.48 -1.33
CA SER A 76 -12.46 2.19 -1.00
C SER A 76 -11.72 3.43 -0.57
N SER A 77 -10.92 3.27 0.48
CA SER A 77 -9.90 4.23 0.87
C SER A 77 -8.82 4.31 -0.20
N CYS A 78 -8.59 5.51 -0.71
CA CYS A 78 -7.51 5.84 -1.64
C CYS A 78 -6.72 7.03 -1.09
N PHE A 79 -5.52 7.21 -1.66
CA PHE A 79 -4.68 8.35 -1.32
C PHE A 79 -4.62 9.28 -2.51
N LYS A 80 -4.63 10.59 -2.26
CA LYS A 80 -4.48 11.62 -3.28
C LYS A 80 -3.29 12.50 -2.94
N CYS A 81 -2.43 12.74 -3.91
CA CYS A 81 -1.40 13.77 -3.80
C CYS A 81 -2.01 15.11 -4.26
N MET A 82 -2.17 16.05 -3.34
CA MET A 82 -2.78 17.36 -3.63
C MET A 82 -1.95 18.23 -4.55
N THR A 83 -0.62 18.12 -4.49
CA THR A 83 0.28 18.86 -5.38
C THR A 83 0.18 18.41 -6.83
N LYS A 84 0.03 17.09 -7.06
CA LYS A 84 -0.14 16.52 -8.40
C LYS A 84 -1.60 16.46 -8.85
N ASN A 85 -2.53 16.59 -7.91
CA ASN A 85 -3.96 16.33 -8.08
C ASN A 85 -4.24 14.92 -8.65
N THR A 86 -3.44 13.92 -8.26
CA THR A 86 -3.50 12.54 -8.79
C THR A 86 -3.74 11.55 -7.66
N LEU A 87 -4.53 10.50 -7.96
CA LEU A 87 -4.69 9.36 -7.06
C LEU A 87 -3.41 8.54 -7.03
N MET A 88 -3.12 7.98 -5.86
CA MET A 88 -1.88 7.27 -5.62
C MET A 88 -2.17 5.89 -5.07
N TYR A 89 -1.63 4.85 -5.70
CA TYR A 89 -1.72 3.50 -5.18
C TYR A 89 -0.51 3.13 -4.31
N THR A 90 -0.76 2.30 -3.31
CA THR A 90 0.24 1.91 -2.34
C THR A 90 1.22 0.88 -2.90
N PHE A 91 2.37 0.74 -2.24
CA PHE A 91 3.33 -0.33 -2.53
C PHE A 91 2.71 -1.73 -2.45
N ALA A 92 1.69 -1.92 -1.60
CA ALA A 92 1.00 -3.20 -1.51
C ALA A 92 0.24 -3.56 -2.80
N ALA A 93 -0.31 -2.57 -3.51
CA ALA A 93 -0.96 -2.75 -4.80
C ALA A 93 0.06 -3.08 -5.90
N GLU A 94 1.18 -2.35 -5.92
CA GLU A 94 2.31 -2.61 -6.83
C GLU A 94 2.87 -4.02 -6.65
N LYS A 95 3.11 -4.43 -5.40
CA LYS A 95 3.62 -5.76 -5.05
C LYS A 95 2.73 -6.92 -5.51
N ARG A 96 1.41 -6.69 -5.56
CA ARG A 96 0.43 -7.68 -6.02
C ARG A 96 0.20 -7.62 -7.53
N ASP A 97 0.87 -6.70 -8.21
CA ASP A 97 0.71 -6.42 -9.63
C ASP A 97 -0.76 -6.11 -9.97
N LEU A 98 -1.44 -5.37 -9.07
CA LEU A 98 -2.85 -4.99 -9.28
C LEU A 98 -3.02 -4.02 -10.46
N PRO A 99 -2.16 -3.01 -10.66
CA PRO A 99 -2.31 -2.08 -11.78
C PRO A 99 -2.27 -2.79 -13.15
N SER A 100 -1.46 -3.84 -13.30
CA SER A 100 -1.38 -4.62 -14.53
C SER A 100 -2.58 -5.56 -14.73
N LYS A 101 -3.21 -6.01 -13.63
CA LYS A 101 -4.35 -6.93 -13.66
C LYS A 101 -5.70 -6.23 -13.82
N TYR A 102 -5.81 -5.02 -13.27
CA TYR A 102 -7.04 -4.24 -13.20
C TYR A 102 -6.81 -2.84 -13.77
N LEU A 103 -6.42 -2.77 -15.04
CA LEU A 103 -6.02 -1.51 -15.70
C LEU A 103 -7.06 -0.39 -15.53
N GLU A 104 -8.35 -0.71 -15.65
CA GLU A 104 -9.47 0.23 -15.52
C GLU A 104 -9.51 0.90 -14.14
N ASP A 105 -9.28 0.13 -13.07
CA ASP A 105 -9.29 0.66 -11.70
C ASP A 105 -8.09 1.59 -11.41
N PHE A 106 -6.99 1.43 -12.16
CA PHE A 106 -5.72 2.11 -11.92
C PHE A 106 -5.34 3.14 -12.99
N GLU A 107 -6.16 3.35 -14.03
CA GLU A 107 -5.84 4.23 -15.18
C GLU A 107 -5.46 5.66 -14.76
N ASN A 108 -6.08 6.17 -13.70
CA ASN A 108 -5.85 7.52 -13.17
C ASN A 108 -5.04 7.53 -11.86
N GLN A 109 -4.29 6.46 -11.58
CA GLN A 109 -3.50 6.33 -10.36
C GLN A 109 -2.00 6.20 -10.65
N GLU A 110 -1.18 6.89 -9.86
CA GLU A 110 0.28 6.78 -9.89
C GLU A 110 0.83 5.98 -8.70
N PRO A 111 1.99 5.30 -8.85
CA PRO A 111 2.63 4.64 -7.73
C PRO A 111 3.10 5.67 -6.71
N MET A 112 2.86 5.40 -5.43
CA MET A 112 3.43 6.21 -4.36
C MET A 112 4.97 6.20 -4.39
N PRO A 113 5.62 7.36 -4.24
CA PRO A 113 7.08 7.44 -4.27
C PRO A 113 7.71 6.70 -3.08
N LYS A 114 8.65 5.81 -3.38
CA LYS A 114 9.45 5.07 -2.40
C LYS A 114 10.63 5.92 -1.93
N ILE A 115 10.93 5.85 -0.64
CA ILE A 115 12.13 6.43 0.01
C ILE A 115 12.17 7.96 0.03
N LYS A 116 12.01 8.64 -1.11
CA LYS A 116 11.99 10.10 -1.23
C LYS A 116 10.89 10.57 -2.18
N CYS A 117 10.21 11.64 -1.81
CA CYS A 117 9.32 12.38 -2.67
C CYS A 117 9.84 13.81 -2.80
N ASN A 118 9.98 14.31 -4.03
CA ASN A 118 10.47 15.67 -4.29
C ASN A 118 9.46 16.74 -3.84
N LEU A 119 8.20 16.37 -3.67
CA LEU A 119 7.10 17.22 -3.22
C LEU A 119 6.76 17.01 -1.74
N HIS A 120 7.65 16.33 -0.99
CA HIS A 120 7.41 16.06 0.41
C HIS A 120 7.55 17.33 1.24
N GLU A 121 6.46 17.76 1.87
CA GLU A 121 6.47 18.84 2.85
C GLU A 121 5.87 18.33 4.16
N TYR A 122 6.60 18.53 5.26
CA TYR A 122 6.11 18.18 6.59
C TYR A 122 5.00 19.14 7.03
N HIS A 123 4.02 18.65 7.77
CA HIS A 123 3.16 19.51 8.58
C HIS A 123 4.03 20.31 9.55
N LYS A 124 4.17 21.63 9.33
CA LYS A 124 4.66 22.53 10.36
C LYS A 124 3.62 22.55 11.49
N SER A 125 3.86 21.81 12.55
CA SER A 125 3.18 22.05 13.82
C SER A 125 3.67 23.40 14.34
N ASN A 126 2.87 24.45 14.15
CA ASN A 126 3.04 25.70 14.88
C ASN A 126 2.76 25.41 16.36
N PHE A 127 3.79 25.05 17.12
CA PHE A 127 3.71 24.93 18.58
C PHE A 127 4.35 26.18 19.20
N MET A 128 3.52 27.21 19.35
CA MET A 128 3.60 28.36 20.27
C MET A 128 5.00 28.87 20.66
N GLU A 129 5.47 29.93 19.98
CA GLU A 129 6.43 30.91 20.51
C GLU A 129 5.71 32.09 21.21
N GLU A 130 4.65 31.84 21.99
CA GLU A 130 3.88 32.89 22.68
C GLU A 130 3.80 32.68 24.21
N PHE A 131 4.88 32.24 24.86
CA PHE A 131 4.92 32.13 26.33
C PHE A 131 6.19 32.68 27.00
N PHE A 132 6.98 33.50 26.31
CA PHE A 132 8.10 34.23 26.92
C PHE A 132 8.10 35.71 26.51
N THR A 133 7.15 36.47 27.03
CA THR A 133 7.27 37.92 27.26
C THR A 133 6.70 38.23 28.63
#